data_AF-A0A960TZL9-F1
#
_entry.id   AF-A0A960TZL9-F1
#
_cell.length_a   1.000
_cell.length_b   1.000
_cell.length_c   1.000
_cell.angle_alpha   90.00
_cell.angle_beta   90.00
_cell.angle_gamma   90.00
#
_symmetry.space_group_name_H-M   'P 1'
#
loop_
_entity.id
_entity.type
_entity.pdbx_description
1 polymer ?
#
loop_
_entity_poly.entity_id
_entity_poly.type
_entity_poly.pdbx_seq_one_letter_code
_entity_poly.pdbx_strand_id
1 'polypeptide(L)'
;MSPGIVRDDGMVRVPAGSFVMGSRLAADQMPVRRIRLPEFWIDRTEVTAGAYEAYRQSRNLPAPGPPLWADGELIAEYAEHPAYPVTWTQADKYCRAMGKRLPTEAEW
;
A
#
# COMPACT_ATOMS: atom_id res chain seq x y z
N MET A 1 -19.29 2.71 -18.24
CA MET A 1 -18.23 2.80 -17.20
C MET A 1 -16.96 3.25 -17.92
N SER A 2 -16.47 4.46 -17.66
CA SER A 2 -15.19 4.88 -18.25
C SER A 2 -14.07 4.02 -17.65
N PRO A 3 -13.16 3.45 -18.46
CA PRO A 3 -12.03 2.71 -17.93
C PRO A 3 -11.27 3.64 -16.96
N GLY A 4 -11.01 3.15 -15.74
CA GLY A 4 -10.28 3.92 -14.74
C GLY A 4 -8.95 4.37 -15.32
N ILE A 5 -8.64 5.66 -15.20
CA ILE A 5 -7.35 6.19 -15.66
C ILE A 5 -6.28 5.55 -14.78
N VAL A 6 -5.36 4.82 -15.41
CA VAL A 6 -4.18 4.24 -14.78
C VAL A 6 -3.02 5.15 -15.14
N ARG A 7 -2.26 5.58 -14.14
CA ARG A 7 -1.01 6.30 -14.38
C ARG A 7 0.09 5.32 -14.75
N ASP A 8 1.13 5.83 -15.41
CA ASP A 8 2.30 5.04 -15.80
C ASP A 8 3.02 4.39 -14.61
N ASP A 9 2.80 4.90 -13.40
CA ASP A 9 3.32 4.37 -12.13
C ASP A 9 2.46 3.26 -11.50
N GLY A 10 1.44 2.76 -12.23
CA GLY A 10 0.58 1.67 -11.79
C GLY A 10 -0.56 2.09 -10.85
N MET A 11 -0.66 3.38 -10.50
CA MET A 11 -1.76 3.89 -9.66
C MET A 11 -3.07 3.98 -10.44
N VAL A 12 -4.17 3.71 -9.73
CA VAL A 12 -5.53 3.90 -10.24
C VAL A 12 -6.16 5.15 -9.64
N ARG A 13 -6.90 5.90 -10.47
CA ARG A 13 -7.66 7.07 -10.03
C ARG A 13 -8.95 6.66 -9.33
N VAL A 14 -9.17 7.15 -8.12
CA VAL A 14 -10.44 7.07 -7.41
C VAL A 14 -11.09 8.46 -7.45
N PRO A 15 -12.17 8.68 -8.23
CA PRO A 15 -12.82 9.98 -8.34
C PRO A 15 -13.39 10.45 -7.00
N ALA A 16 -13.46 11.78 -6.82
CA ALA A 16 -14.15 12.36 -5.68
C ALA A 16 -15.60 11.88 -5.60
N GLY A 17 -16.06 11.54 -4.40
CA GLY A 17 -17.40 10.97 -4.25
C GLY A 17 -17.78 10.67 -2.80
N SER A 18 -18.99 10.15 -2.62
CA SER A 18 -19.45 9.64 -1.34
C SER A 18 -19.72 8.15 -1.40
N PHE A 19 -19.35 7.45 -0.33
CA PHE A 19 -19.63 6.03 -0.15
C PHE A 19 -20.07 5.75 1.28
N VAL A 20 -20.49 4.51 1.54
CA VAL A 20 -20.86 4.05 2.88
C VAL A 20 -19.73 3.18 3.39
N MET A 21 -19.13 3.57 4.51
CA MET A 21 -18.05 2.85 5.18
C MET A 21 -18.57 2.16 6.44
N GLY A 22 -18.00 0.99 6.74
CA GLY A 22 -18.33 0.18 7.91
C GLY A 22 -19.40 -0.89 7.64
N SER A 23 -19.65 -1.71 8.65
CA SER A 23 -20.59 -2.84 8.59
C SER A 23 -21.30 -3.03 9.93
N ARG A 24 -22.45 -3.72 9.91
CA ARG A 24 -23.17 -4.13 11.13
C ARG A 24 -22.82 -5.55 11.59
N LEU A 25 -21.88 -6.22 10.92
CA LEU A 25 -21.52 -7.61 11.19
C LEU A 25 -20.59 -7.77 12.42
N ALA A 26 -19.78 -6.75 12.72
CA ALA A 26 -18.84 -6.76 13.84
C ALA A 26 -18.75 -5.39 14.51
N ALA A 27 -18.47 -5.37 15.80
CA ALA A 27 -18.49 -4.14 16.60
C ALA A 27 -17.37 -3.16 16.23
N ASP A 28 -16.20 -3.67 15.83
CA ASP A 28 -15.05 -2.90 15.36
C ASP A 28 -15.23 -2.31 13.95
N GLN A 29 -16.23 -2.77 13.20
CA GLN A 29 -16.59 -2.24 11.87
C GLN A 29 -17.73 -1.21 11.92
N MET A 30 -18.27 -0.93 13.12
CA MET A 30 -19.29 0.09 13.34
C MET A 30 -18.67 1.45 13.70
N PRO A 31 -19.39 2.58 13.47
CA PRO A 31 -20.71 2.66 12.85
C PRO A 31 -20.66 2.67 11.32
N VAL A 32 -21.74 2.19 10.70
CA VAL A 32 -21.98 2.43 9.28
C VAL A 32 -22.26 3.93 9.07
N ARG A 33 -21.42 4.59 8.27
CA ARG A 33 -21.53 6.04 8.02
C ARG A 33 -21.25 6.41 6.57
N ARG A 34 -21.86 7.51 6.12
CA ARG A 34 -21.58 8.08 4.80
C ARG A 34 -20.35 8.98 4.89
N ILE A 35 -19.33 8.68 4.09
CA ILE A 35 -18.09 9.46 3.98
C ILE A 35 -18.02 10.10 2.61
N ARG A 36 -17.48 11.32 2.52
CA ARG A 36 -17.14 11.98 1.26
C ARG A 36 -15.63 12.16 1.20
N LEU A 37 -15.01 11.72 0.10
CA LEU A 37 -13.58 11.89 -0.15
C LEU A 37 -13.35 12.76 -1.39
N PRO A 38 -12.23 13.51 -1.41
CA PRO A 38 -11.73 14.11 -2.65
C PRO A 38 -11.24 13.03 -3.62
N GLU A 39 -10.88 13.42 -4.83
CA GLU A 39 -10.18 12.52 -5.76
C GLU A 39 -8.80 12.20 -5.20
N PHE A 40 -8.38 10.94 -5.33
CA PHE A 40 -7.04 10.49 -4.99
C PHE A 40 -6.58 9.37 -5.93
N TRP A 41 -5.31 8.99 -5.77
CA TRP A 41 -4.69 7.88 -6.48
C TRP A 41 -4.24 6.84 -5.45
N ILE A 42 -4.45 5.57 -5.74
CA ILE A 42 -3.94 4.45 -4.94
C ILE A 42 -3.26 3.43 -5.85
N ASP A 43 -2.22 2.75 -5.35
CA ASP A 43 -1.58 1.67 -6.09
C ASP A 43 -2.60 0.57 -6.40
N ARG A 44 -2.56 0.01 -7.62
CA ARG A 44 -3.45 -1.09 -8.02
C ARG A 44 -3.19 -2.37 -7.22
N THR A 45 -1.94 -2.59 -6.83
CA THR A 45 -1.46 -3.76 -6.09
C THR A 45 -0.66 -3.28 -4.88
N GLU A 46 -0.44 -4.16 -3.92
CA GLU A 46 0.50 -3.92 -2.85
C GLU A 46 1.92 -3.67 -3.40
N VAL A 47 2.75 -3.02 -2.60
CA VAL A 47 4.18 -2.86 -2.89
C VAL A 47 4.83 -4.24 -2.90
N THR A 48 5.52 -4.56 -4.00
CA THR A 48 6.23 -5.84 -4.12
C THR A 48 7.48 -5.86 -3.25
N ALA A 49 7.89 -7.06 -2.82
CA ALA A 49 9.10 -7.25 -2.04
C ALA A 49 10.34 -6.75 -2.80
N GLY A 50 10.39 -6.94 -4.12
CA GLY A 50 11.47 -6.45 -4.99
C GLY A 50 11.53 -4.93 -5.08
N ALA A 51 10.39 -4.24 -5.12
CA ALA A 51 10.36 -2.78 -5.09
C ALA A 51 10.85 -2.22 -3.74
N TYR A 52 10.41 -2.83 -2.63
CA TYR A 52 10.91 -2.47 -1.30
C TYR A 52 12.40 -2.82 -1.12
N GLU A 53 12.85 -3.92 -1.71
CA GLU A 53 14.24 -4.36 -1.72
C GLU A 53 15.16 -3.30 -2.35
N ALA A 54 14.82 -2.85 -3.55
CA ALA A 54 15.55 -1.80 -4.25
C ALA A 54 15.62 -0.51 -3.41
N TYR A 55 14.50 -0.13 -2.77
CA TYR A 55 14.48 1.01 -1.85
C TYR A 55 15.41 0.82 -0.66
N ARG A 56 15.34 -0.30 0.06
CA ARG A 56 16.16 -0.51 1.26
C ARG A 56 17.65 -0.55 0.92
N GLN A 57 18.03 -1.17 -0.20
CA GLN A 57 19.42 -1.26 -0.64
C GLN A 57 19.96 0.13 -1.00
N SER A 58 19.17 0.95 -1.73
CA SER A 58 19.56 2.33 -2.06
C SER A 58 19.79 3.23 -0.84
N ARG A 59 19.24 2.85 0.32
CA ARG A 59 19.34 3.57 1.59
C ARG A 59 20.22 2.88 2.62
N ASN A 60 20.83 1.74 2.28
CA ASN A 60 21.58 0.88 3.19
C ASN A 60 20.79 0.53 4.48
N LEU A 61 19.52 0.18 4.33
CA LEU A 61 18.62 -0.20 5.43
C LEU A 61 18.60 -1.72 5.65
N PRO A 62 18.42 -2.17 6.91
CA PRO A 62 18.32 -3.59 7.21
C PRO A 62 17.08 -4.21 6.54
N ALA A 63 17.20 -5.49 6.20
CA ALA A 63 16.07 -6.27 5.71
C ALA A 63 14.97 -6.38 6.80
N PRO A 64 13.68 -6.39 6.42
CA PRO A 64 12.56 -6.60 7.35
C PRO A 64 12.64 -7.92 8.13
N GLY A 65 13.24 -8.96 7.53
CA GLY A 65 13.40 -10.28 8.12
C GLY A 65 12.56 -11.37 7.43
N PRO A 66 12.57 -12.60 7.97
CA PRO A 66 11.87 -13.73 7.37
C PRO A 66 10.34 -13.55 7.41
N PRO A 67 9.58 -14.23 6.52
CA PRO A 67 10.05 -15.29 5.62
C PRO A 67 10.60 -14.82 4.28
N LEU A 68 10.35 -13.57 3.88
CA LEU A 68 10.76 -13.06 2.56
C LEU A 68 12.25 -12.71 2.50
N TRP A 69 12.81 -12.22 3.60
CA TRP A 69 14.23 -11.90 3.70
C TRP A 69 14.95 -12.87 4.63
N ALA A 70 15.64 -13.85 4.06
CA ALA A 70 16.46 -14.81 4.78
C ALA A 70 17.93 -14.35 4.77
N ASP A 71 18.60 -14.43 5.92
CA ASP A 71 20.00 -14.01 6.06
C ASP A 71 20.30 -12.58 5.57
N GLY A 72 19.29 -11.71 5.65
CA GLY A 72 19.39 -10.30 5.22
C GLY A 72 19.18 -10.06 3.73
N GLU A 73 18.83 -11.09 2.96
CA GLU A 73 18.63 -11.02 1.51
C GLU A 73 17.22 -11.45 1.11
N LEU A 74 16.65 -10.78 0.11
CA LEU A 74 15.36 -11.17 -0.45
C LEU A 74 15.48 -12.50 -1.18
N ILE A 75 14.62 -13.46 -0.84
CA ILE A 75 14.47 -14.70 -1.60
C ILE A 75 13.84 -14.35 -2.95
N ALA A 76 14.56 -14.62 -4.04
CA ALA A 76 14.20 -14.18 -5.39
C ALA A 76 12.79 -14.61 -5.84
N GLU A 77 12.31 -15.77 -5.40
CA GLU A 77 10.96 -16.27 -5.68
C GLU A 77 9.86 -15.29 -5.21
N TYR A 78 10.09 -14.56 -4.11
CA TYR A 78 9.12 -13.65 -3.54
C TYR A 78 9.22 -12.21 -4.07
N ALA A 79 10.07 -11.94 -5.07
CA ALA A 79 10.30 -10.57 -5.54
C ALA A 79 9.01 -9.86 -6.00
N GLU A 80 8.09 -10.57 -6.62
CA GLU A 80 6.81 -10.03 -7.09
C GLU A 80 5.66 -10.18 -6.07
N HIS A 81 5.92 -10.78 -4.89
CA HIS A 81 4.92 -10.93 -3.83
C HIS A 81 4.81 -9.64 -3.00
N PRO A 82 3.68 -9.40 -2.30
CA PRO A 82 3.56 -8.28 -1.37
C PRO A 82 4.66 -8.29 -0.30
N ALA A 83 5.24 -7.12 -0.04
CA ALA A 83 6.30 -6.96 0.95
C ALA A 83 5.78 -7.19 2.39
N TYR A 84 6.26 -8.24 3.06
CA TYR A 84 5.95 -8.58 4.45
C TYR A 84 7.12 -9.35 5.10
N PRO A 85 7.56 -9.07 6.35
CA PRO A 85 6.88 -8.27 7.39
C PRO A 85 7.39 -6.83 7.50
N VAL A 86 6.99 -5.96 6.57
CA VAL A 86 7.29 -4.53 6.65
C VAL A 86 6.41 -3.88 7.72
N THR A 87 7.03 -3.17 8.65
CA THR A 87 6.31 -2.40 9.69
C THR A 87 5.63 -1.18 9.11
N TRP A 88 4.62 -0.65 9.80
CA TRP A 88 3.94 0.60 9.39
C TRP A 88 4.92 1.75 9.16
N THR A 89 5.91 1.93 10.05
CA THR A 89 6.93 2.99 9.94
C THR A 89 7.82 2.81 8.71
N GLN A 90 8.15 1.57 8.35
CA GLN A 90 8.90 1.28 7.13
C GLN A 90 8.06 1.56 5.88
N ALA A 91 6.78 1.18 5.89
CA ALA A 91 5.84 1.44 4.80
C ALA A 91 5.65 2.95 4.57
N ASP A 92 5.42 3.74 5.63
CA ASP A 92 5.30 5.21 5.52
C ASP A 92 6.58 5.84 4.93
N LYS A 93 7.76 5.42 5.40
CA LYS A 93 9.05 5.89 4.85
C LYS A 93 9.22 5.54 3.37
N TYR A 94 8.88 4.31 2.98
CA TYR A 94 8.91 3.88 1.58
C TYR A 94 7.98 4.76 0.73
N CYS A 95 6.71 4.89 1.11
CA CYS A 95 5.74 5.71 0.37
C CYS A 95 6.24 7.14 0.19
N ARG A 96 6.75 7.77 1.25
CA ARG A 96 7.31 9.13 1.19
C ARG A 96 8.52 9.22 0.27
N ALA A 97 9.42 8.23 0.30
CA ALA A 97 10.58 8.20 -0.57
C ALA A 97 10.20 8.09 -2.05
N MET A 98 9.07 7.46 -2.36
CA MET A 98 8.50 7.38 -3.72
C MET A 98 7.63 8.59 -4.09
N GLY A 99 7.57 9.64 -3.25
CA GLY A 99 6.69 10.79 -3.47
C GLY A 99 5.20 10.49 -3.29
N LYS A 100 4.87 9.39 -2.62
CA LYS A 100 3.51 8.92 -2.30
C LYS A 100 3.24 9.08 -0.79
N ARG A 101 2.14 8.48 -0.31
CA ARG A 101 1.76 8.38 1.11
C ARG A 101 0.98 7.09 1.35
N LEU A 102 0.84 6.71 2.62
CA LEU A 102 -0.16 5.72 2.99
C LEU A 102 -1.58 6.28 2.78
N PRO A 103 -2.55 5.44 2.37
CA PRO A 103 -3.95 5.80 2.36
C PRO A 103 -4.47 5.94 3.79
N THR A 104 -5.49 6.77 3.98
CA THR A 104 -6.32 6.69 5.18
C THR A 104 -7.19 5.43 5.11
N GLU A 105 -7.73 4.98 6.24
CA GLU A 105 -8.65 3.84 6.27
C GLU A 105 -9.86 4.03 5.34
N ALA A 106 -10.36 5.27 5.19
CA ALA A 106 -11.49 5.55 4.30
C ALA A 106 -11.11 5.52 2.81
N GLU A 107 -9.83 5.69 2.47
CA GLU A 107 -9.33 5.65 1.10
C GLU A 107 -8.94 4.22 0.65
N TRP A 108 -8.89 3.26 1.57
CA TRP A 108 -8.56 1.86 1.33
C TRP A 108 -9.83 1.02 1.18
#